data_AF-A0A176T9I7-F1
#
_entry.id   AF-A0A176T9I7-F1
#
_cell.length_a   1.000
_cell.length_b   1.000
_cell.length_c   1.000
_cell.angle_alpha   90.00
_cell.angle_beta   90.00
_cell.angle_gamma   90.00
#
_symmetry.space_group_name_H-M   'P 1'
#
loop_
_entity.id
_entity.type
_entity.pdbx_description
1 polymer ?
#
loop_
_entity_poly.entity_id
_entity_poly.type
_entity_poly.pdbx_seq_one_letter_code
_entity_poly.pdbx_strand_id
1 'polypeptide(L)'
;MLFFGVYFIQKKLFQIQKNRPINHKDNSSPDILSEKIESELMQKIKEFEESKHYLDKNMSLPTLISLLNTNTTYLRSFIKKHKNTDYNNYINELRIQYIKEKLTTDKDYLNYKISYLANKCGFRSHSKFSTNFKKFTGLCPSEFITDIRNKSI
;
A
#
# COMPACT_ATOMS: atom_id res chain seq x y z
N MET A 1 26.10 -17.71 24.20
CA MET A 1 26.65 -17.90 22.84
C MET A 1 25.60 -18.61 21.95
N LEU A 2 24.48 -17.94 21.62
CA LEU A 2 23.31 -18.57 20.95
C LEU A 2 22.77 -17.78 19.72
N PHE A 3 23.47 -16.73 19.25
CA PHE A 3 22.94 -15.86 18.18
C PHE A 3 23.40 -16.26 16.75
N PHE A 4 24.43 -17.09 16.60
CA PHE A 4 24.92 -17.50 15.27
C PHE A 4 23.96 -18.45 14.54
N GLY A 5 23.29 -19.35 15.27
CA GLY A 5 22.34 -20.30 14.68
C GLY A 5 21.11 -19.62 14.06
N VAL A 6 20.55 -18.61 14.75
CA VAL A 6 19.39 -17.84 14.27
C VAL A 6 19.76 -17.00 13.04
N TYR A 7 20.94 -16.38 13.04
CA TYR A 7 21.43 -15.62 11.88
C TYR A 7 21.64 -16.53 10.65
N PHE A 8 22.21 -17.73 10.85
CA PHE A 8 22.41 -18.68 9.75
C PHE A 8 21.09 -19.21 9.21
N ILE A 9 20.10 -19.47 10.07
CA ILE A 9 18.74 -19.88 9.66
C ILE A 9 18.04 -18.74 8.92
N GLN A 10 18.10 -17.50 9.39
CA GLN A 10 17.54 -16.35 8.67
C GLN A 10 18.20 -16.12 7.31
N LYS A 11 19.53 -16.24 7.23
CA LYS A 11 20.27 -16.14 5.97
C LYS A 11 19.91 -17.29 5.02
N LYS A 12 19.78 -18.52 5.52
CA LYS A 12 19.35 -19.69 4.73
C LYS A 12 17.90 -19.54 4.26
N LEU A 13 16.99 -19.05 5.10
CA LEU A 13 15.59 -18.76 4.74
C LEU A 13 15.49 -17.64 3.69
N PHE A 14 16.33 -16.60 3.79
CA PHE A 14 16.44 -15.54 2.79
C PHE A 14 16.94 -16.08 1.43
N GLN A 15 17.95 -16.96 1.44
CA GLN A 15 18.46 -17.61 0.23
C GLN A 15 17.43 -18.58 -0.39
N ILE A 16 16.65 -19.29 0.44
CA ILE A 16 15.58 -20.18 -0.04
C ILE A 16 14.42 -19.38 -0.67
N GLN A 17 14.07 -18.22 -0.12
CA GLN A 17 13.06 -17.33 -0.71
C GLN A 17 13.54 -16.66 -2.01
N LYS A 18 14.85 -16.42 -2.16
CA LYS A 18 15.46 -15.92 -3.41
C LYS A 18 15.43 -16.96 -4.55
N ASN A 19 15.43 -18.26 -4.21
CA ASN A 19 15.55 -19.36 -5.17
C ASN A 19 14.21 -20.03 -5.55
N ARG A 20 13.06 -19.38 -5.33
CA ARG A 20 11.80 -19.88 -5.90
C ARG A 20 11.86 -19.65 -7.42
N PRO A 21 11.83 -20.69 -8.26
CA PRO A 21 11.88 -20.49 -9.70
C PRO A 21 10.64 -19.71 -10.13
N ILE A 22 10.85 -18.53 -10.69
CA ILE A 22 9.84 -17.87 -11.52
C ILE A 22 9.74 -18.76 -12.74
N ASN A 23 8.67 -19.56 -12.82
CA ASN A 23 8.45 -20.45 -13.94
C ASN A 23 8.01 -19.61 -15.14
N HIS A 24 8.97 -19.05 -15.86
CA HIS A 24 8.80 -18.58 -17.22
C HIS A 24 9.93 -19.19 -18.05
N LYS A 25 9.60 -20.21 -18.84
CA LYS A 25 10.44 -20.71 -19.92
C LYS A 25 10.58 -19.61 -20.96
N ASP A 26 11.70 -18.88 -20.96
CA ASP A 26 12.14 -18.05 -22.10
C ASP A 26 13.67 -17.85 -22.04
N ASN A 27 14.35 -18.01 -23.18
CA ASN A 27 15.82 -17.99 -23.34
C ASN A 27 16.44 -16.56 -23.34
N SER A 28 15.89 -15.63 -22.56
CA SER A 28 16.34 -14.22 -22.51
C SER A 28 17.40 -13.97 -21.42
N SER A 29 18.27 -12.98 -21.63
CA SER A 29 19.33 -12.63 -20.68
C SER A 29 18.76 -12.20 -19.31
N PRO A 30 19.49 -12.41 -18.20
CA PRO A 30 18.98 -12.15 -16.84
C PRO A 30 18.51 -10.71 -16.58
N ASP A 31 19.12 -9.74 -17.27
CA ASP A 31 18.84 -8.31 -17.11
C ASP A 31 17.51 -7.91 -17.79
N ILE A 32 17.32 -8.32 -19.05
CA ILE A 32 16.07 -8.09 -19.81
C ILE A 32 14.88 -8.79 -19.13
N LEU A 33 15.10 -9.99 -18.57
CA LEU A 33 14.08 -10.70 -17.80
C LEU A 33 13.70 -9.93 -16.52
N SER A 34 14.67 -9.30 -15.85
CA SER A 34 14.41 -8.48 -14.65
C SER A 34 13.59 -7.23 -14.96
N GLU A 35 13.90 -6.53 -16.06
CA GLU A 35 13.14 -5.35 -16.50
C GLU A 35 11.71 -5.70 -16.88
N LYS A 36 11.52 -6.81 -17.61
CA LYS A 36 10.19 -7.29 -18.00
C LYS A 36 9.33 -7.61 -16.77
N ILE A 37 9.89 -8.34 -15.79
CA ILE A 37 9.19 -8.68 -14.54
C ILE A 37 8.85 -7.41 -13.74
N GLU A 38 9.74 -6.41 -13.73
CA GLU A 38 9.49 -5.14 -13.05
C GLU A 38 8.36 -4.35 -13.71
N SER A 39 8.35 -4.31 -15.05
CA SER A 39 7.28 -3.69 -15.84
C SER A 39 5.93 -4.38 -15.62
N GLU A 40 5.90 -5.71 -15.63
CA GLU A 40 4.68 -6.48 -15.35
C GLU A 40 4.14 -6.21 -13.94
N LEU A 41 5.02 -6.15 -12.92
CA LEU A 41 4.58 -5.81 -11.56
C LEU A 41 4.09 -4.38 -11.46
N MET A 42 4.76 -3.42 -12.12
CA MET A 42 4.34 -2.02 -12.17
C MET A 42 2.91 -1.91 -12.73
N GLN A 43 2.63 -2.59 -13.84
CA GLN A 43 1.31 -2.59 -14.46
C GLN A 43 0.24 -3.19 -13.53
N LYS A 44 0.50 -4.34 -12.91
CA LYS A 44 -0.43 -4.95 -11.95
C LYS A 44 -0.69 -4.07 -10.72
N ILE A 45 0.33 -3.34 -10.24
CA ILE A 45 0.17 -2.41 -9.13
C ILE A 45 -0.69 -1.21 -9.54
N LYS A 46 -0.52 -0.70 -10.76
CA LYS A 46 -1.37 0.35 -11.30
C LYS A 46 -2.84 -0.11 -11.36
N GLU A 47 -3.10 -1.30 -11.89
CA GLU A 47 -4.45 -1.89 -11.94
C GLU A 47 -5.03 -2.08 -10.52
N PHE A 48 -4.21 -2.50 -9.56
CA PHE A 48 -4.60 -2.58 -8.15
C PHE A 48 -5.00 -1.21 -7.58
N GLU A 49 -4.23 -0.15 -7.84
CA GLU A 49 -4.54 1.21 -7.40
C GLU A 49 -5.85 1.71 -8.06
N GLU A 50 -6.03 1.49 -9.35
CA GLU A 50 -7.24 1.89 -10.10
C GLU A 50 -8.50 1.15 -9.63
N SER A 51 -8.38 -0.14 -9.30
CA SER A 51 -9.49 -0.97 -8.77
C SER A 51 -9.99 -0.52 -7.39
N LYS A 52 -9.20 0.28 -6.66
CA LYS A 52 -9.45 0.70 -5.27
C LYS A 52 -9.59 -0.46 -4.29
N HIS A 53 -9.05 -1.65 -4.59
CA HIS A 53 -9.05 -2.78 -3.67
C HIS A 53 -8.35 -2.47 -2.33
N TYR A 54 -7.45 -1.49 -2.29
CA TYR A 54 -6.86 -0.99 -1.03
C TYR A 54 -7.88 -0.46 -0.03
N LEU A 55 -9.11 -0.12 -0.46
CA LEU A 55 -10.21 0.28 0.43
C LEU A 55 -10.83 -0.89 1.22
N ASP A 56 -10.53 -2.14 0.86
CA ASP A 56 -10.92 -3.28 1.67
C ASP A 56 -10.18 -3.26 3.01
N LYS A 57 -10.94 -3.32 4.11
CA LYS A 57 -10.41 -3.38 5.49
C LYS A 57 -9.60 -4.65 5.73
N ASN A 58 -9.85 -5.71 4.97
CA ASN A 58 -9.14 -6.98 5.01
C ASN A 58 -7.90 -7.01 4.11
N MET A 59 -7.62 -5.93 3.36
CA MET A 59 -6.42 -5.85 2.55
C MET A 59 -5.17 -6.02 3.41
N SER A 60 -4.42 -7.07 3.11
CA SER A 60 -3.21 -7.49 3.82
C SER A 60 -2.08 -7.75 2.83
N LEU A 61 -0.83 -7.71 3.31
CA LEU A 61 0.33 -7.98 2.46
C LEU A 61 0.22 -9.35 1.77
N PRO A 62 -0.16 -10.46 2.45
CA PRO A 62 -0.44 -11.74 1.79
C PRO A 62 -1.51 -11.65 0.71
N THR A 63 -2.61 -10.93 0.95
CA THR A 63 -3.69 -10.73 -0.03
C THR A 63 -3.16 -10.05 -1.29
N LEU A 64 -2.39 -8.97 -1.14
CA LEU A 64 -1.83 -8.25 -2.28
C LEU A 64 -0.79 -9.09 -3.04
N ILE A 65 0.05 -9.86 -2.33
CA ILE A 65 1.01 -10.77 -2.97
C ILE A 65 0.28 -11.80 -3.85
N SER A 66 -0.81 -12.36 -3.33
CA SER A 66 -1.66 -13.32 -4.05
C SER A 66 -2.29 -12.66 -5.28
N LEU A 67 -2.85 -11.45 -5.13
CA LEU A 67 -3.50 -10.71 -6.20
C LEU A 67 -2.53 -10.37 -7.36
N LEU A 68 -1.30 -9.96 -7.02
CA LEU A 68 -0.29 -9.58 -8.01
C LEU A 68 0.46 -10.79 -8.59
N ASN A 69 0.22 -11.99 -8.07
CA ASN A 69 0.98 -13.21 -8.38
C ASN A 69 2.50 -12.97 -8.27
N THR A 70 2.95 -12.50 -7.10
CA THR A 70 4.35 -12.15 -6.83
C THR A 70 4.85 -12.80 -5.53
N ASN A 71 5.95 -12.30 -4.96
CA ASN A 71 6.43 -12.70 -3.64
C ASN A 71 6.68 -11.49 -2.72
N THR A 72 6.79 -11.76 -1.43
CA THR A 72 6.99 -10.75 -0.38
C THR A 72 8.20 -9.87 -0.62
N THR A 73 9.33 -10.48 -0.97
CA THR A 73 10.60 -9.77 -1.17
C THR A 73 10.47 -8.79 -2.32
N TYR A 74 9.94 -9.24 -3.45
CA TYR A 74 9.82 -8.42 -4.65
C TYR A 74 8.84 -7.28 -4.46
N LEU A 75 7.66 -7.53 -3.89
CA LEU A 75 6.68 -6.48 -3.59
C LEU A 75 7.22 -5.45 -2.59
N ARG A 76 7.91 -5.87 -1.52
CA ARG A 76 8.51 -4.93 -0.56
C ARG A 76 9.61 -4.10 -1.20
N SER A 77 10.49 -4.72 -1.99
CA SER A 77 11.54 -4.02 -2.73
C SER A 77 10.96 -3.03 -3.72
N PHE A 78 9.90 -3.41 -4.44
CA PHE A 78 9.18 -2.52 -5.34
C PHE A 78 8.60 -1.31 -4.60
N ILE A 79 7.82 -1.52 -3.53
CA ILE A 79 7.21 -0.41 -2.77
C ILE A 79 8.30 0.49 -2.20
N LYS A 80 9.40 -0.07 -1.69
CA LYS A 80 10.50 0.72 -1.16
C LYS A 80 11.22 1.52 -2.25
N LYS A 81 11.46 0.94 -3.43
CA LYS A 81 12.14 1.58 -4.57
C LYS A 81 11.28 2.69 -5.18
N HIS A 82 10.01 2.41 -5.46
CA HIS A 82 9.15 3.29 -6.27
C HIS A 82 8.24 4.20 -5.47
N LYS A 83 7.89 3.82 -4.25
CA LYS A 83 6.99 4.61 -3.37
C LYS A 83 7.71 5.13 -2.12
N ASN A 84 8.99 4.81 -1.96
CA ASN A 84 9.85 5.19 -0.83
C ASN A 84 9.23 4.93 0.56
N THR A 85 8.46 3.85 0.70
CA THR A 85 7.70 3.59 1.93
C THR A 85 7.61 2.09 2.21
N ASP A 86 6.95 1.72 3.30
CA ASP A 86 6.61 0.32 3.61
C ASP A 86 5.17 0.00 3.17
N TYR A 87 4.82 -1.29 3.13
CA TYR A 87 3.50 -1.74 2.71
C TYR A 87 2.35 -1.08 3.49
N ASN A 88 2.48 -0.94 4.82
CA ASN A 88 1.39 -0.41 5.63
C ASN A 88 1.15 1.07 5.34
N ASN A 89 2.24 1.84 5.24
CA ASN A 89 2.17 3.24 4.90
C ASN A 89 1.68 3.44 3.46
N TYR A 90 2.11 2.61 2.51
CA TYR A 90 1.63 2.64 1.13
C TYR A 90 0.11 2.49 1.06
N ILE A 91 -0.46 1.45 1.68
CA ILE A 91 -1.91 1.24 1.69
C ILE A 91 -2.64 2.38 2.41
N ASN A 92 -2.12 2.84 3.56
CA ASN A 92 -2.77 3.92 4.30
C ASN A 92 -2.71 5.24 3.54
N GLU A 93 -1.63 5.54 2.84
CA GLU A 93 -1.51 6.73 2.01
C GLU A 93 -2.55 6.74 0.88
N LEU A 94 -2.70 5.62 0.15
CA LEU A 94 -3.76 5.48 -0.86
C LEU A 94 -5.16 5.72 -0.29
N ARG A 95 -5.45 5.14 0.89
CA ARG A 95 -6.74 5.34 1.58
C ARG A 95 -6.96 6.80 1.98
N ILE A 96 -5.91 7.48 2.45
CA ILE A 96 -5.99 8.90 2.81
C ILE A 96 -6.16 9.77 1.57
N GLN A 97 -5.42 9.51 0.49
CA GLN A 97 -5.57 10.20 -0.79
C GLN A 97 -7.01 10.08 -1.33
N TYR A 98 -7.57 8.87 -1.31
CA TYR A 98 -8.96 8.64 -1.70
C TYR A 98 -9.95 9.50 -0.91
N ILE A 99 -9.84 9.52 0.42
CA ILE A 99 -10.81 10.28 1.21
C ILE A 99 -10.61 11.79 1.07
N LYS A 100 -9.37 12.27 0.89
CA LYS A 100 -9.09 13.68 0.62
C LYS A 100 -9.73 14.12 -0.69
N GLU A 101 -9.53 13.33 -1.75
CA GLU A 101 -10.14 13.56 -3.05
C GLU A 101 -11.66 13.68 -2.91
N LYS A 102 -12.30 12.73 -2.21
CA LYS A 102 -13.75 12.80 -1.96
C LYS A 102 -14.19 14.01 -1.16
N LEU A 103 -13.47 14.38 -0.11
CA LEU A 103 -13.76 15.59 0.68
C LEU A 103 -13.65 16.87 -0.17
N THR A 104 -12.77 16.89 -1.17
CA THR A 104 -12.58 18.05 -2.06
C THR A 104 -13.51 18.07 -3.27
N THR A 105 -14.01 16.92 -3.71
CA THR A 105 -14.78 16.79 -4.97
C THR A 105 -16.27 16.54 -4.75
N ASP A 106 -16.66 16.05 -3.58
CA ASP A 106 -18.04 15.67 -3.26
C ASP A 106 -18.44 16.32 -1.93
N LYS A 107 -19.28 17.36 -1.99
CA LYS A 107 -19.68 18.16 -0.83
C LYS A 107 -20.44 17.35 0.22
N ASP A 108 -21.09 16.25 -0.15
CA ASP A 108 -21.80 15.40 0.81
C ASP A 108 -20.83 14.77 1.83
N TYR A 109 -19.58 14.51 1.40
CA TYR A 109 -18.57 13.93 2.29
C TYR A 109 -18.21 14.83 3.48
N LEU A 110 -18.38 16.14 3.36
CA LEU A 110 -18.11 17.09 4.44
C LEU A 110 -19.08 16.92 5.62
N ASN A 111 -20.26 16.36 5.37
CA ASN A 111 -21.33 16.21 6.36
C ASN A 111 -21.34 14.85 7.06
N TYR A 112 -20.51 13.90 6.60
CA TYR A 112 -20.43 12.60 7.23
C TYR A 112 -19.65 12.64 8.55
N LYS A 113 -20.07 11.79 9.49
CA LYS A 113 -19.32 11.54 10.72
C LYS A 113 -17.93 10.99 10.38
N ILE A 114 -16.90 11.42 11.11
CA ILE A 114 -15.51 10.98 10.87
C ILE A 114 -15.36 9.45 10.97
N SER A 115 -16.12 8.80 11.85
CA SER A 115 -16.15 7.33 11.94
C SER A 115 -16.66 6.66 10.67
N TYR A 116 -17.63 7.28 9.99
CA TYR A 116 -18.14 6.81 8.71
C TYR A 116 -17.10 7.03 7.60
N LEU A 117 -16.43 8.20 7.57
CA LEU A 117 -15.34 8.45 6.63
C LEU A 117 -14.22 7.41 6.76
N ALA A 118 -13.78 7.14 7.99
CA ALA A 118 -12.79 6.11 8.29
C ALA A 118 -13.21 4.73 7.74
N ASN A 119 -14.47 4.35 7.97
CA ASN A 119 -15.03 3.10 7.49
C ASN A 119 -15.03 3.04 5.95
N LYS A 120 -15.45 4.13 5.29
CA LYS A 120 -15.59 4.26 3.84
C LYS A 120 -14.25 4.25 3.11
N CYS A 121 -13.17 4.72 3.75
CA CYS A 121 -11.82 4.64 3.20
C CYS A 121 -11.00 3.44 3.70
N GLY A 122 -11.64 2.42 4.28
CA GLY A 122 -10.99 1.13 4.56
C GLY A 122 -10.23 1.06 5.89
N PHE A 123 -10.38 2.02 6.79
CA PHE A 123 -9.83 1.92 8.14
C PHE A 123 -10.74 1.11 9.05
N ARG A 124 -10.13 0.27 9.89
CA ARG A 124 -10.84 -0.52 10.91
C ARG A 124 -11.25 0.28 12.13
N SER A 125 -10.56 1.39 12.42
CA SER A 125 -10.87 2.24 13.57
C SER A 125 -10.69 3.71 13.25
N HIS A 126 -11.52 4.52 13.90
CA HIS A 126 -11.45 5.98 13.83
C HIS A 126 -10.08 6.51 14.28
N SER A 127 -9.51 5.97 15.37
CA SER A 127 -8.21 6.40 15.88
C SER A 127 -7.08 6.20 14.84
N LYS A 128 -7.00 5.02 14.22
CA LYS A 128 -5.98 4.76 13.18
C LYS A 128 -6.17 5.66 11.97
N PHE A 129 -7.41 5.90 11.58
CA PHE A 129 -7.73 6.84 10.51
C PHE A 129 -7.22 8.24 10.85
N SER A 130 -7.62 8.82 11.98
CA SER A 130 -7.24 10.18 12.38
C SER A 130 -5.72 10.36 12.49
N THR A 131 -5.00 9.38 13.06
CA THR A 131 -3.53 9.42 13.13
C THR A 131 -2.89 9.40 11.74
N ASN A 132 -3.32 8.52 10.84
CA ASN A 132 -2.76 8.45 9.49
C ASN A 132 -3.15 9.68 8.65
N PHE A 133 -4.39 10.16 8.79
CA PHE A 133 -4.85 11.36 8.10
C PHE A 133 -3.97 12.54 8.48
N LYS A 134 -3.73 12.78 9.78
CA LYS A 134 -2.81 13.83 10.22
C LYS A 134 -1.39 13.61 9.74
N LYS A 135 -0.87 12.38 9.81
CA LYS A 135 0.47 12.04 9.31
C LYS A 135 0.67 12.43 7.84
N PHE A 136 -0.30 12.15 6.98
CA PHE A 136 -0.17 12.35 5.52
C PHE A 136 -0.68 13.71 5.03
N THR A 137 -1.43 14.45 5.84
CA THR A 137 -2.00 15.75 5.43
C THR A 137 -1.51 16.94 6.24
N GLY A 138 -0.91 16.70 7.41
CA GLY A 138 -0.58 17.73 8.40
C GLY A 138 -1.74 18.15 9.30
N LEU A 139 -2.99 17.84 8.91
CA LEU A 139 -4.20 18.28 9.59
C LEU A 139 -5.02 17.09 10.12
N CYS A 140 -5.72 17.26 11.22
CA CYS A 140 -6.72 16.29 11.64
C CYS A 140 -7.91 16.30 10.65
N PRO A 141 -8.67 15.21 10.52
CA PRO A 141 -9.81 15.15 9.59
C PRO A 141 -10.82 16.30 9.77
N SER A 142 -11.12 16.68 11.02
CA SER A 142 -12.04 17.78 11.33
C SER A 142 -11.50 19.14 10.87
N GLU A 143 -10.21 19.40 11.07
CA GLU A 143 -9.54 20.64 10.65
C GLU A 143 -9.60 20.75 9.12
N PHE A 144 -9.25 19.67 8.42
CA PHE A 144 -9.29 19.62 6.97
C PHE A 144 -10.71 19.86 6.38
N ILE A 145 -11.75 19.31 7.03
CA ILE A 145 -13.15 19.54 6.63
C ILE A 145 -13.54 21.01 6.83
N THR A 146 -13.16 21.60 7.96
CA THR A 146 -13.42 23.02 8.24
C THR A 146 -12.72 23.91 7.22
N ASP A 147 -11.46 23.62 6.88
CA ASP A 147 -10.71 24.38 5.87
C ASP A 147 -11.38 24.34 4.49
N ILE A 148 -11.89 23.18 4.06
CA ILE A 148 -12.61 23.07 2.79
C ILE A 148 -13.91 23.88 2.83
N ARG A 149 -14.65 23.83 3.94
CA ARG A 149 -15.88 24.61 4.10
C ARG A 149 -15.60 26.10 4.00
N ASN A 150 -14.57 26.58 4.68
CA ASN A 150 -14.20 27.99 4.68
C ASN A 150 -13.72 28.49 3.31
N LYS A 151 -13.08 27.63 2.50
CA LYS A 151 -12.67 27.97 1.13
C LYS A 151 -13.80 27.92 0.11
N SER A 152 -14.92 27.29 0.46
CA SER A 152 -16.09 27.14 -0.41
C SER A 152 -17.15 28.25 -0.20
N ILE A 153 -16.87 29.18 0.72
CA ILE A 153 -17.62 30.40 1.01
C ILE A 153 -16.87 31.56 0.35
#